data_AF-A0A7W0HMA2-F1
#
_entry.id   AF-A0A7W0HMA2-F1
#
_cell.length_a   1.000
_cell.length_b   1.000
_cell.length_c   1.000
_cell.angle_alpha   90.00
_cell.angle_beta   90.00
_cell.angle_gamma   90.00
#
_symmetry.space_group_name_H-M   'P 1'
#
loop_
_entity.id
_entity.type
_entity.pdbx_description
1 polymer ?
#
loop_
_entity_poly.entity_id
_entity_poly.type
_entity_poly.pdbx_seq_one_letter_code
_entity_poly.pdbx_strand_id
1 'polypeptide(L)'
;MRDKKSQKYPAYLTYQLYVSSAFRKLRPAAKDILILAYYEIIFPTTKGKPQKKGQKYTFVMINRDEIILSYNEIKDRLGYSEKTIWESFKQILAHGFLKVVKQGGGNKGDYQVYGITEDWRKWSPGDVVREIQINGKYGRQKHNPKKISGTTGKPLHGTAGKPVIPKNKGGLPTSNTVSS
;
A
#
# COMPACT_ATOMS: atom_id res chain seq x y z
N MET A 1 -22.32 5.63 -7.27
CA MET A 1 -22.58 5.47 -8.71
C MET A 1 -21.48 4.58 -9.29
N ARG A 2 -21.80 3.36 -9.76
CA ARG A 2 -20.83 2.51 -10.49
C ARG A 2 -20.70 3.06 -11.90
N ASP A 3 -19.50 3.49 -12.26
CA ASP A 3 -19.20 3.91 -13.62
C ASP A 3 -19.26 2.67 -14.52
N LYS A 4 -20.32 2.58 -15.35
CA LYS A 4 -20.66 1.40 -16.18
C LYS A 4 -19.64 1.10 -17.29
N LYS A 5 -18.47 1.76 -17.29
CA LYS A 5 -17.39 1.58 -18.28
C LYS A 5 -16.32 0.55 -17.87
N SER A 6 -16.37 0.01 -16.65
CA SER A 6 -15.30 -0.85 -16.11
C SER A 6 -15.25 -2.28 -16.68
N GLN A 7 -16.26 -2.74 -17.40
CA GLN A 7 -16.30 -4.09 -18.00
C GLN A 7 -15.83 -4.11 -19.47
N LYS A 8 -14.94 -3.20 -19.87
CA LYS A 8 -14.50 -3.11 -21.27
C LYS A 8 -13.43 -4.16 -21.64
N TYR A 9 -12.68 -4.70 -20.68
CA TYR A 9 -11.62 -5.68 -20.96
C TYR A 9 -11.64 -6.85 -19.97
N PRO A 10 -11.40 -8.09 -20.44
CA PRO A 10 -11.20 -9.23 -19.55
C PRO A 10 -9.90 -9.05 -18.77
N ALA A 11 -9.96 -9.16 -17.44
CA ALA A 11 -8.75 -9.38 -16.66
C ALA A 11 -8.09 -10.67 -17.12
N TYR A 12 -6.78 -10.63 -17.38
CA TYR A 12 -6.03 -11.80 -17.80
C TYR A 12 -5.64 -12.65 -16.61
N LEU A 13 -6.60 -13.41 -16.08
CA LEU A 13 -6.36 -14.38 -15.01
C LEU A 13 -6.32 -15.77 -15.63
N THR A 14 -5.13 -16.33 -15.80
CA THR A 14 -5.01 -17.71 -16.31
C THR A 14 -5.40 -18.73 -15.25
N TYR A 15 -5.93 -19.88 -15.68
CA TYR A 15 -6.22 -20.99 -14.78
C TYR A 15 -4.98 -21.41 -13.98
N GLN A 16 -3.82 -21.48 -14.64
CA GLN A 16 -2.54 -21.84 -14.02
C GLN A 16 -2.16 -20.89 -12.88
N LEU A 17 -2.37 -19.60 -13.07
CA LEU A 17 -2.15 -18.60 -12.02
C LEU A 17 -3.10 -18.85 -10.86
N TYR A 18 -4.40 -18.99 -11.12
CA TYR A 18 -5.42 -19.18 -10.08
C TYR A 18 -5.18 -20.43 -9.22
N VAL A 19 -4.74 -21.53 -9.82
CA VAL A 19 -4.47 -22.79 -9.10
C VAL A 19 -3.08 -22.85 -8.48
N SER A 20 -2.18 -21.91 -8.80
CA SER A 20 -0.81 -21.91 -8.30
C SER A 20 -0.74 -21.86 -6.76
N SER A 21 0.27 -22.51 -6.19
CA SER A 21 0.59 -22.43 -4.76
C SER A 21 0.83 -20.99 -4.33
N ALA A 22 1.57 -20.23 -5.14
CA ALA A 22 1.85 -18.81 -4.94
C ALA A 22 0.57 -17.99 -4.76
N PHE A 23 -0.40 -18.14 -5.68
CA PHE A 23 -1.64 -17.35 -5.61
C PHE A 23 -2.50 -17.77 -4.41
N ARG A 24 -2.61 -19.07 -4.16
CA ARG A 24 -3.42 -19.59 -3.05
C ARG A 24 -2.91 -19.07 -1.69
N LYS A 25 -1.60 -18.91 -1.53
CA LYS A 25 -0.97 -18.45 -0.28
C LYS A 25 -1.02 -16.93 -0.07
N LEU A 26 -1.41 -16.15 -1.09
CA LEU A 26 -1.66 -14.72 -0.92
C LEU A 26 -2.76 -14.46 0.12
N ARG A 27 -2.58 -13.39 0.91
CA ARG A 27 -3.62 -12.86 1.80
C ARG A 27 -4.80 -12.34 0.96
N PRO A 28 -6.03 -12.28 1.51
CA PRO A 28 -7.20 -11.78 0.76
C PRO A 28 -6.96 -10.41 0.10
N ALA A 29 -6.44 -9.44 0.87
CA ALA A 29 -6.14 -8.11 0.34
C ALA A 29 -5.09 -8.13 -0.79
N ALA A 30 -4.09 -9.03 -0.70
CA ALA A 30 -3.10 -9.18 -1.76
C ALA A 30 -3.68 -9.80 -3.03
N LYS A 31 -4.65 -10.72 -2.91
CA LYS A 31 -5.39 -11.25 -4.07
C LYS A 31 -6.20 -10.14 -4.75
N ASP A 32 -6.92 -9.34 -3.97
CA ASP A 32 -7.77 -8.27 -4.52
C ASP A 32 -6.93 -7.18 -5.20
N ILE A 33 -5.81 -6.77 -4.59
CA ILE A 33 -4.87 -5.81 -5.18
C ILE A 33 -4.21 -6.39 -6.44
N LEU A 34 -3.84 -7.67 -6.41
CA LEU A 34 -3.27 -8.31 -7.59
C LEU A 34 -4.28 -8.35 -8.74
N ILE A 35 -5.51 -8.77 -8.46
CA ILE A 35 -6.61 -8.78 -9.44
C ILE A 35 -6.83 -7.38 -10.02
N LEU A 36 -6.81 -6.34 -9.17
CA LEU A 36 -6.89 -4.95 -9.61
C LEU A 36 -5.74 -4.61 -10.57
N ALA A 37 -4.51 -5.03 -10.29
CA ALA A 37 -3.38 -4.85 -11.21
C ALA A 37 -3.57 -5.55 -12.55
N TYR A 38 -4.17 -6.74 -12.56
CA TYR A 38 -4.51 -7.47 -13.78
C TYR A 38 -5.63 -6.81 -14.59
N TYR A 39 -6.50 -6.01 -13.97
CA TYR A 39 -7.50 -5.20 -14.67
C TYR A 39 -6.90 -3.96 -15.36
N GLU A 40 -5.75 -3.47 -14.90
CA GLU A 40 -5.04 -2.36 -15.55
C GLU A 40 -4.24 -2.83 -16.79
N ILE A 41 -4.21 -4.14 -17.08
CA ILE A 41 -3.56 -4.68 -18.29
C ILE A 41 -4.37 -4.31 -19.54
N ILE A 42 -3.66 -3.79 -20.53
CA ILE A 42 -4.22 -3.42 -21.83
C ILE A 42 -3.83 -4.47 -22.86
N PHE A 43 -4.85 -4.96 -23.56
CA PHE A 43 -4.69 -5.80 -24.73
C PHE A 43 -4.94 -5.00 -26.01
N PRO A 44 -4.11 -5.18 -27.05
CA PRO A 44 -4.36 -4.55 -28.34
C PRO A 44 -5.67 -5.11 -28.88
N THR A 45 -6.63 -4.23 -29.17
CA THR A 45 -7.82 -4.65 -29.89
C THR A 45 -7.42 -4.85 -31.34
N THR A 46 -7.32 -6.10 -31.80
CA THR A 46 -7.16 -6.41 -33.22
C THR A 46 -8.45 -6.08 -33.96
N LYS A 47 -8.74 -4.79 -34.15
CA LYS A 47 -9.80 -4.38 -35.08
C LYS A 47 -9.25 -4.57 -36.50
N GLY A 48 -9.75 -5.60 -37.19
CA GLY A 48 -9.72 -5.61 -38.67
C GLY A 48 -8.60 -6.37 -39.37
N LYS A 49 -7.85 -7.26 -38.71
CA LYS A 49 -7.02 -8.23 -39.45
C LYS A 49 -7.69 -9.60 -39.40
N PRO A 50 -8.16 -10.16 -40.54
CA PRO A 50 -8.68 -11.52 -40.56
C PRO A 50 -7.55 -12.46 -40.10
N GLN A 51 -7.81 -13.21 -39.03
CA GLN A 51 -6.87 -14.23 -38.58
C GLN A 51 -6.67 -15.25 -39.70
N LYS A 52 -5.42 -15.63 -39.91
CA LYS A 52 -5.12 -16.81 -40.73
C LYS A 52 -5.67 -18.04 -40.00
N LYS A 53 -6.41 -18.89 -40.72
CA LYS A 53 -6.97 -20.15 -40.19
C LYS A 53 -5.86 -20.94 -39.49
N GLY A 54 -6.04 -21.27 -38.21
CA GLY A 54 -5.07 -22.02 -37.41
C GLY A 54 -4.17 -21.20 -36.47
N GLN A 55 -4.23 -19.87 -36.49
CA GLN A 55 -3.47 -19.06 -35.52
C GLN A 55 -4.12 -19.12 -34.13
N LYS A 56 -3.40 -19.68 -33.15
CA LYS A 56 -3.77 -19.57 -31.73
C LYS A 56 -3.77 -18.10 -31.33
N TYR A 57 -4.85 -17.65 -30.70
CA TYR A 57 -4.95 -16.28 -30.19
C TYR A 57 -3.90 -16.07 -29.09
N THR A 58 -2.86 -15.28 -29.35
CA THR A 58 -1.92 -14.82 -28.33
C THR A 58 -2.30 -13.39 -27.93
N PHE A 59 -2.89 -13.24 -26.75
CA PHE A 59 -3.10 -11.93 -26.13
C PHE A 59 -1.73 -11.37 -25.72
N VAL A 60 -1.14 -10.49 -26.53
CA VAL A 60 0.11 -9.81 -26.18
C VAL A 60 -0.24 -8.57 -25.37
N MET A 61 0.21 -8.51 -24.12
CA MET A 61 0.04 -7.32 -23.26
C MET A 61 0.91 -6.17 -23.82
N ILE A 62 0.35 -4.97 -23.99
CA ILE A 62 1.11 -3.82 -24.50
C ILE A 62 1.72 -2.95 -23.40
N ASN A 63 1.17 -2.99 -22.18
CA ASN A 63 1.60 -2.18 -21.04
C ASN A 63 2.16 -3.04 -19.89
N ARG A 64 2.81 -4.17 -20.22
CA ARG A 64 3.26 -5.18 -19.25
C ARG A 64 4.07 -4.60 -18.10
N ASP A 65 4.91 -3.61 -18.38
CA ASP A 65 5.85 -2.97 -17.45
C ASP A 65 5.44 -1.53 -17.06
N GLU A 66 4.18 -1.17 -17.31
CA GLU A 66 3.66 0.19 -17.12
C GLU A 66 2.43 0.24 -16.20
N ILE A 67 2.27 -0.76 -15.33
CA ILE A 67 1.14 -0.82 -14.41
C ILE A 67 1.36 0.19 -13.28
N ILE A 68 0.48 1.20 -13.21
CA ILE A 68 0.50 2.22 -12.18
C ILE A 68 -0.68 1.98 -11.26
N LEU A 69 -0.39 1.74 -9.98
CA LEU A 69 -1.40 1.63 -8.94
C LEU A 69 -0.99 2.47 -7.75
N SER A 70 -1.74 3.54 -7.49
CA SER A 70 -1.49 4.39 -6.33
C SER A 70 -2.18 3.85 -5.08
N TYR A 71 -1.62 4.18 -3.91
CA TYR A 71 -2.19 3.76 -2.62
C TYR A 71 -3.58 4.37 -2.41
N ASN A 72 -3.76 5.62 -2.85
CA ASN A 72 -5.05 6.31 -2.78
C ASN A 72 -6.09 5.60 -3.64
N GLU A 73 -5.74 5.22 -4.86
CA GLU A 73 -6.65 4.49 -5.74
C GLU A 73 -7.05 3.13 -5.18
N ILE A 74 -6.11 2.37 -4.62
CA ILE A 74 -6.41 1.10 -3.96
C ILE A 74 -7.31 1.31 -2.75
N LYS A 75 -7.02 2.33 -1.93
CA LYS A 75 -7.82 2.69 -0.76
C LYS A 75 -9.23 3.10 -1.15
N ASP A 76 -9.39 3.88 -2.22
CA ASP A 76 -10.68 4.35 -2.70
C ASP A 76 -11.50 3.22 -3.35
N ARG A 77 -10.85 2.31 -4.09
CA ARG A 77 -11.51 1.19 -4.78
C ARG A 77 -11.79 -0.02 -3.86
N LEU A 78 -10.88 -0.34 -2.94
CA LEU A 78 -10.92 -1.57 -2.12
C LEU A 78 -11.08 -1.32 -0.61
N GLY A 79 -10.93 -0.09 -0.13
CA GLY A 79 -11.14 0.25 1.29
C GLY A 79 -10.03 -0.19 2.24
N TYR A 80 -8.87 -0.62 1.73
CA TYR A 80 -7.76 -1.10 2.57
C TYR A 80 -6.95 0.04 3.20
N SER A 81 -6.44 -0.21 4.41
CA SER A 81 -5.48 0.69 5.07
C SER A 81 -4.14 0.70 4.32
N GLU A 82 -3.39 1.81 4.39
CA GLU A 82 -2.08 1.94 3.76
C GLU A 82 -1.09 0.85 4.23
N LYS A 83 -1.14 0.48 5.51
CA LYS A 83 -0.35 -0.64 6.05
C LYS A 83 -0.72 -1.97 5.38
N THR A 84 -2.00 -2.24 5.20
CA THR A 84 -2.48 -3.46 4.51
C THR A 84 -2.04 -3.47 3.06
N ILE A 85 -2.12 -2.33 2.37
CA ILE A 85 -1.69 -2.18 0.98
C ILE A 85 -0.18 -2.45 0.85
N TRP A 86 0.63 -1.84 1.72
CA TRP A 86 2.08 -2.04 1.77
C TRP A 86 2.47 -3.50 2.01
N GLU A 87 1.88 -4.15 3.02
CA GLU A 87 2.14 -5.56 3.31
C GLU A 87 1.66 -6.48 2.18
N SER A 88 0.59 -6.10 1.48
CA SER A 88 0.12 -6.83 0.30
C SER A 88 1.09 -6.73 -0.86
N PHE A 89 1.60 -5.54 -1.18
CA PHE A 89 2.62 -5.37 -2.23
C PHE A 89 3.90 -6.13 -1.93
N LYS A 90 4.38 -6.11 -0.67
CA LYS A 90 5.50 -6.96 -0.23
C LYS A 90 5.26 -8.42 -0.58
N GLN A 91 4.09 -8.95 -0.24
CA GLN A 91 3.76 -10.34 -0.49
C GLN A 91 3.67 -10.65 -1.99
N ILE A 92 3.03 -9.78 -2.77
CA ILE A 92 2.87 -9.94 -4.23
C ILE A 92 4.23 -9.97 -4.94
N LEU A 93 5.15 -9.07 -4.56
CA LEU A 93 6.51 -9.03 -5.08
C LEU A 93 7.30 -10.28 -4.65
N ALA A 94 7.22 -10.64 -3.36
CA ALA A 94 7.88 -11.84 -2.84
C ALA A 94 7.43 -13.13 -3.53
N HIS A 95 6.15 -13.21 -3.93
CA HIS A 95 5.61 -14.36 -4.64
C HIS A 95 5.86 -14.32 -6.16
N GLY A 96 6.51 -13.27 -6.69
CA GLY A 96 6.93 -13.21 -8.09
C GLY A 96 5.82 -12.86 -9.08
N PHE A 97 4.73 -12.25 -8.61
CA PHE A 97 3.63 -11.81 -9.48
C PHE A 97 3.88 -10.44 -10.13
N LEU A 98 4.56 -9.56 -9.39
CA LEU A 98 4.96 -8.25 -9.87
C LEU A 98 6.47 -8.07 -9.72
N LYS A 99 7.02 -7.12 -10.49
CA LYS A 99 8.31 -6.49 -10.26
C LYS A 99 8.13 -4.98 -10.17
N VAL A 100 8.99 -4.30 -9.42
CA VAL A 100 9.08 -2.84 -9.48
C VAL A 100 9.90 -2.47 -10.71
N VAL A 101 9.30 -1.77 -11.66
CA VAL A 101 9.97 -1.28 -12.87
C VAL A 101 10.58 0.10 -12.60
N LYS A 102 9.81 0.96 -11.93
CA LYS A 102 10.26 2.28 -11.49
C LYS A 102 9.85 2.49 -10.03
N GLN A 103 10.80 2.88 -9.20
CA GLN A 103 10.48 3.40 -7.87
C GLN A 103 9.94 4.81 -7.99
N GLY A 104 8.77 5.07 -7.40
CA GLY A 104 8.30 6.43 -7.20
C GLY A 104 9.09 7.11 -6.09
N GLY A 105 9.35 8.41 -6.22
CA GLY A 105 9.93 9.26 -5.20
C GLY A 105 8.89 10.04 -4.39
N GLY A 106 9.38 10.99 -3.57
CA GLY A 106 8.53 11.85 -2.74
C GLY A 106 7.92 13.06 -3.47
N ASN A 107 8.18 13.21 -4.77
CA ASN A 107 7.74 14.35 -5.56
C ASN A 107 6.33 14.16 -6.11
N LYS A 108 5.60 15.26 -6.26
CA LYS A 108 4.22 15.25 -6.79
C LYS A 108 4.24 14.70 -8.23
N GLY A 109 3.44 13.67 -8.48
CA GLY A 109 3.35 13.02 -9.79
C GLY A 109 4.36 11.90 -10.02
N ASP A 110 5.18 11.56 -9.02
CA ASP A 110 6.08 10.41 -9.10
C ASP A 110 5.40 9.19 -8.48
N TYR A 111 5.12 8.20 -9.32
CA TYR A 111 4.38 6.99 -8.95
C TYR A 111 5.26 5.76 -9.07
N GLN A 112 4.96 4.75 -8.26
CA GLN A 112 5.57 3.45 -8.43
C GLN A 112 4.97 2.78 -9.67
N VAL A 113 5.85 2.29 -10.56
CA VAL A 113 5.47 1.56 -11.76
C VAL A 113 5.84 0.10 -11.56
N TYR A 114 4.88 -0.78 -11.81
CA TYR A 114 5.03 -2.21 -11.69
C TYR A 114 4.98 -2.89 -13.04
N GLY A 115 5.64 -4.04 -13.13
CA GLY A 115 5.54 -4.94 -14.26
C GLY A 115 5.00 -6.31 -13.86
N ILE A 116 4.21 -6.93 -14.74
CA ILE A 116 3.65 -8.27 -14.53
C ILE A 116 4.72 -9.33 -14.86
N THR A 117 4.94 -10.25 -13.92
CA THR A 117 5.95 -11.32 -14.04
C THR A 117 5.32 -12.71 -13.95
N GLU A 118 6.03 -13.70 -14.47
CA GLU A 118 5.65 -15.12 -14.37
C GLU A 118 6.53 -15.91 -13.40
N ASP A 119 7.32 -15.20 -12.57
CA ASP A 119 8.28 -15.84 -11.68
C ASP A 119 7.58 -16.64 -10.56
N TRP A 120 6.31 -16.34 -10.29
CA TRP A 120 5.42 -17.13 -9.42
C TRP A 120 5.33 -18.61 -9.82
N ARG A 121 5.63 -18.96 -11.07
CA ARG A 121 5.70 -20.37 -11.53
C ARG A 121 6.82 -21.16 -10.85
N LYS A 122 7.87 -20.47 -10.40
CA LYS A 122 9.04 -21.06 -9.72
C LYS A 122 8.96 -20.93 -8.20
N TRP A 123 7.92 -20.26 -7.69
CA TRP A 123 7.77 -20.00 -6.26
C TRP A 123 7.28 -21.24 -5.51
N SER A 124 7.91 -21.53 -4.38
CA SER A 124 7.48 -22.53 -3.41
C SER A 124 7.22 -21.89 -2.03
N PRO A 125 6.42 -22.53 -1.15
CA PRO A 125 6.19 -22.01 0.20
C PRO A 125 7.50 -21.76 0.96
N GLY A 126 7.71 -20.51 1.38
CA GLY A 126 8.93 -20.06 2.06
C GLY A 126 9.88 -19.26 1.16
N ASP A 127 9.71 -19.34 -0.16
CA ASP A 127 10.56 -18.61 -1.10
C ASP A 127 10.22 -17.12 -1.15
N VAL A 128 11.26 -16.32 -1.42
CA VAL A 128 11.16 -14.92 -1.77
C VAL A 128 11.78 -14.72 -3.13
N VAL A 129 10.95 -14.52 -4.14
CA VAL A 129 11.39 -14.32 -5.53
C VAL A 129 11.88 -12.90 -5.74
N ARG A 130 11.23 -11.90 -5.14
CA ARG A 130 11.63 -10.50 -5.23
C ARG A 130 11.41 -9.78 -3.90
N GLU A 131 12.44 -9.11 -3.43
CA GLU A 131 12.34 -8.22 -2.28
C GLU A 131 12.01 -6.79 -2.72
N ILE A 132 11.30 -6.06 -1.86
CA ILE A 132 11.19 -4.61 -2.02
C ILE A 132 12.56 -4.01 -1.69
N GLN A 133 13.17 -3.39 -2.69
CA GLN A 133 14.35 -2.56 -2.49
C GLN A 133 13.96 -1.32 -1.67
N ILE A 134 14.20 -1.34 -0.36
CA ILE A 134 13.99 -0.18 0.52
C ILE A 134 15.18 0.76 0.34
N ASN A 135 15.22 1.48 -0.78
CA ASN A 135 16.21 2.54 -0.93
C ASN A 135 15.78 3.71 -0.02
N GLY A 136 16.64 4.02 0.95
CA GLY A 136 16.36 4.91 2.07
C GLY A 136 15.87 6.30 1.62
N LYS A 137 14.59 6.55 1.88
CA LYS A 137 13.89 7.80 2.26
C LYS A 137 12.43 7.62 1.83
N TYR A 138 11.60 7.09 2.73
CA TYR A 138 10.15 7.15 2.58
C TYR A 138 9.77 8.61 2.36
N GLY A 139 9.36 8.98 1.15
CA GLY A 139 8.79 10.29 0.89
C GLY A 139 7.62 10.50 1.83
N ARG A 140 7.57 11.65 2.52
CA ARG A 140 6.45 12.01 3.38
C ARG A 140 5.17 12.04 2.52
N GLN A 141 4.32 11.02 2.65
CA GLN A 141 2.95 11.12 2.18
C GLN A 141 2.26 12.19 3.03
N LYS A 142 1.68 13.20 2.39
CA LYS A 142 0.99 14.29 3.10
C LYS A 142 -0.18 13.70 3.87
N HIS A 143 -0.15 13.86 5.20
CA HIS A 143 -1.35 13.79 6.01
C HIS A 143 -2.27 14.92 5.53
N ASN A 144 -3.45 14.60 4.99
CA ASN A 144 -4.46 15.61 4.71
C ASN A 144 -5.16 15.89 6.04
N PRO A 145 -4.95 17.04 6.72
CA PRO A 145 -5.68 17.32 7.93
C PRO A 145 -7.16 17.45 7.55
N LYS A 146 -7.99 16.52 8.02
CA LYS A 146 -9.44 16.66 7.92
C LYS A 146 -9.80 18.00 8.58
N LYS A 147 -10.42 18.90 7.82
CA LYS A 147 -11.10 20.08 8.36
C LYS A 147 -12.13 19.60 9.39
N ILE A 148 -11.84 19.81 10.67
CA ILE A 148 -12.86 19.79 11.71
C ILE A 148 -13.54 21.15 11.63
N SER A 149 -14.62 21.23 10.87
CA SER A 149 -15.58 22.33 10.95
C SER A 149 -16.58 22.01 12.05
N GLY A 150 -16.50 22.75 13.16
CA GLY A 150 -17.43 22.64 14.28
C GLY A 150 -16.98 23.45 15.48
N THR A 151 -17.25 24.77 15.43
CA THR A 151 -17.75 25.65 16.50
C THR A 151 -17.48 25.19 17.95
N THR A 152 -16.81 25.93 18.84
CA THR A 152 -17.31 27.17 19.48
C THR A 152 -16.23 27.72 20.45
N GLY A 153 -16.07 29.06 20.53
CA GLY A 153 -15.61 29.75 21.75
C GLY A 153 -14.17 30.29 21.78
N LYS A 154 -13.99 31.54 21.34
CA LYS A 154 -12.85 32.45 21.65
C LYS A 154 -12.92 32.94 23.14
N PRO A 155 -12.08 33.90 23.60
CA PRO A 155 -10.62 33.86 23.82
C PRO A 155 -10.24 34.46 25.20
N LEU A 156 -9.02 34.32 25.72
CA LEU A 156 -8.49 35.32 26.67
C LEU A 156 -6.98 35.57 26.46
N HIS A 157 -6.66 36.84 26.19
CA HIS A 157 -5.39 37.53 26.44
C HIS A 157 -4.85 37.14 27.84
N GLY A 158 -3.56 37.02 28.16
CA GLY A 158 -2.39 37.79 27.79
C GLY A 158 -1.64 38.18 29.09
N THR A 159 -0.32 37.99 29.10
CA THR A 159 0.72 38.68 29.90
C THR A 159 0.90 38.47 31.43
N ALA A 160 2.13 38.03 31.74
CA ALA A 160 3.12 38.58 32.71
C ALA A 160 3.03 38.27 34.23
N GLY A 161 4.19 37.82 34.78
CA GLY A 161 4.53 37.97 36.21
C GLY A 161 5.24 36.77 36.87
N LYS A 162 6.58 36.75 36.90
CA LYS A 162 7.41 36.07 37.92
C LYS A 162 7.39 36.89 39.25
N PRO A 163 8.06 36.52 40.37
CA PRO A 163 8.57 35.24 40.90
C PRO A 163 8.19 35.04 42.41
N VAL A 164 8.73 34.00 43.10
CA VAL A 164 9.49 34.09 44.39
C VAL A 164 9.45 32.75 45.15
N ILE A 165 10.65 32.29 45.56
CA ILE A 165 10.95 31.18 46.49
C ILE A 165 11.01 31.76 47.91
N PRO A 166 10.71 30.98 48.97
CA PRO A 166 11.72 30.85 50.02
C PRO A 166 11.95 29.40 50.51
N LYS A 167 13.21 29.15 50.89
CA LYS A 167 13.74 27.98 51.59
C LYS A 167 13.40 28.03 53.09
N ASN A 168 13.38 26.84 53.73
CA ASN A 168 14.23 26.39 54.87
C ASN A 168 13.55 25.82 56.14
N LYS A 169 14.13 24.69 56.55
CA LYS A 169 14.57 24.26 57.91
C LYS A 169 13.55 23.84 58.98
N GLY A 170 13.70 22.58 59.41
CA GLY A 170 14.09 22.26 60.80
C GLY A 170 13.11 21.40 61.60
N GLY A 171 13.62 20.34 62.23
CA GLY A 171 13.07 19.81 63.49
C GLY A 171 12.75 18.32 63.54
N LEU A 172 13.71 17.50 63.96
CA LEU A 172 13.48 16.23 64.67
C LEU A 172 13.22 16.56 66.16
N PRO A 173 12.45 15.75 66.92
CA PRO A 173 13.09 15.04 68.05
C PRO A 173 12.51 13.66 68.46
N THR A 174 13.46 12.75 68.78
CA THR A 174 13.61 11.77 69.90
C THR A 174 12.49 10.87 70.46
N SER A 175 12.84 9.55 70.51
CA SER A 175 12.78 8.56 71.64
C SER A 175 11.42 8.19 72.28
N ASN A 176 11.09 6.99 72.79
CA ASN A 176 11.84 5.91 73.45
C ASN A 176 11.09 4.54 73.41
N THR A 177 11.88 3.48 73.61
CA THR A 177 11.60 2.08 73.96
C THR A 177 10.72 1.86 75.20
N VAL A 178 9.83 0.84 75.22
CA VAL A 178 9.64 -0.12 76.36
C VAL A 178 9.08 -1.46 75.82
N SER A 179 9.66 -2.54 76.33
CA SER A 179 9.42 -3.96 76.14
C SER A 179 8.15 -4.50 76.80
N SER A 180 7.63 -5.62 76.28
CA SER A 180 7.27 -6.85 77.03
C SER A 180 6.99 -7.97 76.04
#